data_AF-A0A945ABL6-F1
#
_entry.id   AF-A0A945ABL6-F1
#
_cell.length_a   1.000
_cell.length_b   1.000
_cell.length_c   1.000
_cell.angle_alpha   90.00
_cell.angle_beta   90.00
_cell.angle_gamma   90.00
#
_symmetry.space_group_name_H-M   'P 1'
#
loop_
_entity.id
_entity.type
_entity.pdbx_description
1 polymer ?
#
loop_
_entity_poly.entity_id
_entity_poly.type
_entity_poly.pdbx_seq_one_letter_code
_entity_poly.pdbx_strand_id
1 'polypeptide(L)'
;MRYIWVVLVLPFFGFTFLDPVAKKNEEGNDLFQMGEYDAALQQYLQAQQNAPNRSELRFNVGDALYKQGKYDEAAQELGQVVESEDSNLSASAYYNLGNTLFRQEKFEEAAGAYKKSLMKNPKDQDAKVNLELALEKMQQQENKDENKDENKDENKDENKDENKDENKDENKDENK
;
A
#
# COMPACT_ATOMS: atom_id res chain seq x y z
N MET A 1 -59.04 18.32 -51.17
CA MET A 1 -58.35 17.05 -50.81
C MET A 1 -57.40 17.34 -49.66
N ARG A 2 -57.49 16.62 -48.55
CA ARG A 2 -56.73 16.88 -47.32
C ARG A 2 -55.76 15.70 -47.13
N TYR A 3 -54.45 15.94 -47.22
CA TYR A 3 -53.43 14.89 -47.04
C TYR A 3 -53.11 14.74 -45.55
N ILE A 4 -53.24 13.53 -45.03
CA ILE A 4 -52.83 13.16 -43.67
C ILE A 4 -51.43 12.56 -43.78
N TRP A 5 -50.43 13.24 -43.21
CA TRP A 5 -49.10 12.67 -43.05
C TRP A 5 -49.11 11.75 -41.82
N VAL A 6 -48.95 10.45 -42.04
CA VAL A 6 -48.69 9.49 -40.96
C VAL A 6 -47.20 9.56 -40.64
N VAL A 7 -46.85 10.17 -39.51
CA VAL A 7 -45.49 10.10 -38.97
C VAL A 7 -45.35 8.75 -38.27
N LEU A 8 -44.58 7.86 -38.90
CA LEU A 8 -44.26 6.54 -38.36
C LEU A 8 -43.13 6.70 -37.34
N VAL A 9 -43.51 6.86 -36.07
CA VAL A 9 -42.55 6.89 -34.96
C VAL A 9 -42.12 5.44 -34.69
N LEU A 10 -40.95 5.07 -35.24
CA LEU A 10 -40.32 3.81 -34.90
C LEU A 10 -39.86 3.87 -33.43
N PRO A 11 -40.22 2.90 -32.58
CA PRO A 11 -39.73 2.86 -31.22
C PRO A 11 -38.22 2.65 -31.26
N PHE A 12 -37.48 3.61 -30.72
CA PHE A 12 -36.05 3.51 -30.48
C PHE A 12 -35.84 2.43 -29.43
N PHE A 13 -35.69 1.17 -29.88
CA PHE A 13 -35.21 0.09 -29.02
C PHE A 13 -33.80 0.49 -28.58
N GLY A 14 -33.69 0.98 -27.34
CA GLY A 14 -32.40 1.25 -26.72
C GLY A 14 -31.63 -0.05 -26.64
N PHE A 15 -30.70 -0.26 -27.57
CA PHE A 15 -29.62 -1.22 -27.38
C PHE A 15 -28.80 -0.72 -26.20
N THR A 16 -29.02 -1.28 -25.01
CA THR A 16 -28.08 -1.12 -23.91
C THR A 16 -26.81 -1.87 -24.33
N PHE A 17 -25.85 -1.17 -24.93
CA PHE A 17 -24.51 -1.72 -25.09
C PHE A 17 -24.02 -2.07 -23.68
N LEU A 18 -23.82 -3.37 -23.40
CA LEU A 18 -23.05 -3.77 -22.22
C LEU A 18 -21.69 -3.09 -22.35
N ASP A 19 -21.30 -2.26 -21.38
CA ASP A 19 -19.94 -1.74 -21.29
C ASP A 19 -19.02 -2.92 -20.93
N PRO A 20 -18.21 -3.43 -21.87
CA PRO A 20 -17.37 -4.60 -21.61
C PRO A 20 -16.36 -4.35 -20.48
N VAL A 21 -15.99 -3.09 -20.24
CA VAL A 21 -15.12 -2.68 -19.12
C VAL A 21 -15.86 -2.87 -17.80
N ALA A 22 -17.09 -2.37 -17.71
CA ALA A 22 -17.91 -2.52 -16.52
C ALA A 22 -18.18 -4.00 -16.22
N LYS A 23 -18.51 -4.79 -17.25
CA LYS A 23 -18.71 -6.23 -17.10
C LYS A 23 -17.46 -6.93 -16.54
N LYS A 24 -16.28 -6.62 -17.07
CA LYS A 24 -15.02 -7.20 -16.59
C LYS A 24 -14.69 -6.80 -15.16
N ASN A 25 -14.97 -5.55 -14.81
CA ASN A 25 -14.83 -5.08 -13.44
C ASN A 25 -15.78 -5.80 -12.47
N GLU A 26 -17.04 -5.98 -12.86
CA GLU A 26 -18.04 -6.74 -12.09
C GLU A 26 -17.63 -8.22 -11.91
N GLU A 27 -17.23 -8.89 -13.00
CA GLU A 27 -16.68 -10.26 -12.94
C GLU A 27 -15.47 -10.33 -11.98
N GLY A 28 -14.59 -9.32 -12.01
CA GLY A 28 -13.47 -9.20 -11.10
C GLY A 28 -13.90 -9.04 -9.63
N ASN A 29 -14.92 -8.21 -9.37
CA ASN A 29 -15.47 -8.01 -8.03
C ASN A 29 -16.07 -9.29 -7.45
N ASP A 30 -16.80 -10.05 -8.25
CA ASP A 30 -17.39 -11.32 -7.83
C ASP A 30 -16.29 -12.32 -7.45
N LEU A 31 -15.26 -12.47 -8.31
CA LEU A 31 -14.11 -13.33 -8.05
C LEU A 31 -13.34 -12.90 -6.79
N PHE A 32 -13.17 -11.59 -6.59
CA PHE A 32 -12.50 -11.04 -5.42
C PHE A 32 -13.26 -11.39 -4.13
N GLN A 33 -14.59 -11.28 -4.14
CA GLN A 33 -15.43 -11.67 -3.01
C GLN A 33 -15.38 -13.18 -2.72
N MET A 34 -15.21 -14.00 -3.75
CA MET A 34 -14.98 -15.45 -3.60
C MET A 34 -13.57 -15.80 -3.11
N GLY A 35 -12.66 -14.82 -3.01
CA GLY A 35 -11.26 -15.03 -2.62
C GLY A 35 -10.37 -15.52 -3.78
N GLU A 36 -10.89 -15.55 -5.00
CA GLU A 36 -10.15 -15.95 -6.20
C GLU A 36 -9.32 -14.78 -6.74
N TYR A 37 -8.36 -14.32 -5.95
CA TYR A 37 -7.63 -13.07 -6.21
C TYR A 37 -6.83 -13.09 -7.51
N ASP A 38 -6.30 -14.24 -7.94
CA ASP A 38 -5.64 -14.39 -9.24
C ASP A 38 -6.59 -14.17 -10.40
N ALA A 39 -7.77 -14.79 -10.36
CA ALA A 39 -8.78 -14.63 -11.40
C ALA A 39 -9.34 -13.20 -11.40
N ALA A 40 -9.59 -12.63 -10.22
CA ALA A 40 -10.03 -11.25 -10.07
C ALA A 40 -9.04 -10.26 -10.70
N LEU A 41 -7.75 -10.40 -10.38
CA LEU A 41 -6.69 -9.56 -10.94
C LEU A 41 -6.68 -9.63 -12.48
N GLN A 42 -6.84 -10.82 -13.07
CA GLN A 42 -6.91 -10.95 -14.53
C GLN A 42 -8.09 -10.17 -15.14
N GLN A 43 -9.27 -10.20 -14.52
CA GLN A 43 -10.42 -9.43 -15.02
C GLN A 43 -10.22 -7.93 -14.86
N TYR A 44 -9.68 -7.48 -13.72
CA TYR A 44 -9.38 -6.08 -13.49
C TYR A 44 -8.33 -5.53 -14.47
N LEU A 45 -7.26 -6.28 -14.75
CA LEU A 45 -6.24 -5.89 -15.72
C LEU A 45 -6.83 -5.77 -17.14
N GLN A 46 -7.74 -6.68 -17.53
CA GLN A 46 -8.44 -6.58 -18.82
C GLN A 46 -9.34 -5.33 -18.87
N ALA A 47 -10.06 -5.02 -17.79
CA ALA A 47 -10.85 -3.80 -17.71
C ALA A 47 -9.95 -2.55 -17.80
N GLN A 48 -8.85 -2.53 -17.05
CA GLN A 48 -7.90 -1.42 -17.00
C GLN A 48 -7.23 -1.17 -18.35
N GLN A 49 -6.86 -2.23 -19.09
CA GLN A 49 -6.28 -2.10 -20.43
C GLN A 49 -7.21 -1.35 -21.39
N ASN A 50 -8.52 -1.57 -21.27
CA ASN A 50 -9.54 -0.95 -22.11
C ASN A 50 -9.97 0.44 -21.61
N ALA A 51 -9.72 0.79 -20.35
CA ALA A 51 -10.04 2.08 -19.75
C ALA A 51 -8.96 2.56 -18.75
N PRO A 52 -7.74 2.87 -19.21
CA PRO A 52 -6.56 3.09 -18.36
C PRO A 52 -6.64 4.32 -17.45
N ASN A 53 -7.58 5.23 -17.73
CA ASN A 53 -7.79 6.47 -16.99
C ASN A 53 -8.84 6.34 -15.86
N ARG A 54 -9.47 5.17 -15.68
CA ARG A 54 -10.42 4.95 -14.58
C ARG A 54 -9.66 4.55 -13.31
N SER A 55 -9.54 5.49 -12.37
CA SER A 55 -8.86 5.27 -11.07
C SER A 55 -9.45 4.11 -10.27
N GLU A 56 -10.76 3.86 -10.38
CA GLU A 56 -11.42 2.70 -9.75
C GLU A 56 -10.78 1.36 -10.17
N LEU A 57 -10.41 1.20 -11.44
CA LEU A 57 -9.82 -0.05 -11.92
C LEU A 57 -8.41 -0.25 -11.35
N ARG A 58 -7.64 0.82 -11.23
CA ARG A 58 -6.33 0.80 -10.54
C ARG A 58 -6.48 0.42 -9.07
N PHE A 59 -7.51 0.95 -8.41
CA PHE A 59 -7.82 0.61 -7.02
C PHE A 59 -8.09 -0.89 -6.87
N ASN A 60 -8.94 -1.45 -7.73
CA ASN A 60 -9.27 -2.88 -7.70
C ASN A 60 -8.07 -3.79 -8.02
N VAL A 61 -7.21 -3.38 -8.97
CA VAL A 61 -5.93 -4.07 -9.24
C VAL A 61 -5.03 -4.03 -8.00
N GLY A 62 -4.89 -2.86 -7.37
CA GLY A 62 -4.11 -2.68 -6.14
C GLY A 62 -4.59 -3.57 -4.99
N ASP A 63 -5.91 -3.66 -4.79
CA ASP A 63 -6.51 -4.51 -3.77
C ASP A 63 -6.27 -6.00 -4.04
N ALA A 64 -6.42 -6.44 -5.29
CA ALA A 64 -6.14 -7.83 -5.67
C ALA A 64 -4.65 -8.17 -5.45
N LEU A 65 -3.74 -7.29 -5.83
CA LEU A 65 -2.30 -7.45 -5.59
C LEU A 65 -1.97 -7.52 -4.09
N TYR A 66 -2.60 -6.67 -3.27
CA TYR A 66 -2.44 -6.71 -1.81
C TYR A 66 -2.88 -8.07 -1.25
N LYS A 67 -4.02 -8.60 -1.69
CA LYS A 67 -4.53 -9.91 -1.25
C LYS A 67 -3.62 -11.07 -1.68
N GLN A 68 -2.90 -10.92 -2.80
CA GLN A 68 -1.88 -11.87 -3.25
C GLN A 68 -0.54 -11.75 -2.52
N GLY A 69 -0.35 -10.72 -1.69
CA GLY A 69 0.92 -10.44 -1.03
C GLY A 69 1.95 -9.72 -1.90
N LYS A 70 1.55 -9.25 -3.09
CA LYS A 70 2.38 -8.47 -4.01
C LYS A 70 2.36 -6.99 -3.62
N TYR A 71 2.97 -6.70 -2.47
CA TYR A 71 2.83 -5.40 -1.82
C TYR A 71 3.50 -4.26 -2.60
N ASP A 72 4.61 -4.51 -3.29
CA ASP A 72 5.28 -3.46 -4.06
C ASP A 72 4.42 -3.01 -5.25
N GLU A 73 3.87 -3.95 -5.99
CA GLU A 73 2.97 -3.65 -7.11
C GLU A 73 1.64 -3.05 -6.64
N ALA A 74 1.11 -3.53 -5.51
CA ALA A 74 -0.09 -2.94 -4.90
C ALA A 74 0.13 -1.47 -4.53
N ALA A 75 1.28 -1.15 -3.91
CA ALA A 75 1.61 0.22 -3.53
C ALA A 75 1.75 1.14 -4.75
N GLN A 76 2.29 0.63 -5.86
CA GLN A 76 2.39 1.40 -7.11
C GLN A 76 1.01 1.75 -7.69
N GLU A 77 0.11 0.78 -7.78
CA GLU A 77 -1.24 1.02 -8.33
C GLU A 77 -2.05 1.94 -7.41
N LEU A 78 -2.06 1.67 -6.10
CA LEU A 78 -2.77 2.51 -5.12
C LEU A 78 -2.19 3.94 -5.05
N GLY A 79 -0.87 4.08 -5.20
CA GLY A 79 -0.19 5.38 -5.27
C GLY A 79 -0.63 6.25 -6.45
N GLN A 80 -1.16 5.68 -7.53
CA GLN A 80 -1.76 6.44 -8.62
C GLN A 80 -3.23 6.81 -8.36
N VAL A 81 -3.92 6.06 -7.50
CA VAL A 81 -5.33 6.32 -7.16
C VAL A 81 -5.48 7.45 -6.17
N VAL A 82 -4.50 7.67 -5.28
CA VAL A 82 -4.59 8.73 -4.26
C VAL A 82 -4.72 10.14 -4.85
N GLU A 83 -4.31 10.33 -6.11
CA GLU A 83 -4.46 11.56 -6.90
C GLU A 83 -5.85 11.73 -7.52
N SER A 84 -6.78 10.80 -7.30
CA SER A 84 -8.14 10.87 -7.84
C SER A 84 -8.91 12.09 -7.31
N GLU A 85 -9.65 12.73 -8.22
CA GLU A 85 -10.60 13.81 -7.91
C GLU A 85 -11.81 13.31 -7.09
N ASP A 86 -12.11 12.00 -7.14
CA ASP A 86 -13.08 11.40 -6.23
C ASP A 86 -12.46 11.30 -4.84
N SER A 87 -12.90 12.20 -3.95
CA SER A 87 -12.38 12.27 -2.58
C SER A 87 -12.60 10.99 -1.78
N ASN A 88 -13.66 10.22 -2.04
CA ASN A 88 -13.95 8.97 -1.32
C ASN A 88 -13.03 7.85 -1.83
N LEU A 89 -12.83 7.77 -3.15
CA LEU A 89 -11.90 6.82 -3.74
C LEU A 89 -10.46 7.13 -3.30
N SER A 90 -10.07 8.41 -3.32
CA SER A 90 -8.76 8.88 -2.84
C SER A 90 -8.56 8.54 -1.35
N ALA A 91 -9.59 8.71 -0.50
CA ALA A 91 -9.52 8.29 0.90
C ALA A 91 -9.29 6.78 1.06
N SER A 92 -10.08 5.98 0.34
CA SER A 92 -9.98 4.51 0.35
C SER A 92 -8.61 4.03 -0.16
N ALA A 93 -8.09 4.68 -1.19
CA ALA A 93 -6.75 4.40 -1.72
C ALA A 93 -5.65 4.72 -0.71
N TYR A 94 -5.74 5.85 0.01
CA TYR A 94 -4.79 6.14 1.09
C TYR A 94 -4.86 5.10 2.21
N TYR A 95 -6.05 4.62 2.56
CA TYR A 95 -6.23 3.57 3.55
C TYR A 95 -5.56 2.25 3.11
N ASN A 96 -5.84 1.78 1.89
CA ASN A 96 -5.26 0.54 1.37
C ASN A 96 -3.76 0.66 1.08
N LEU A 97 -3.28 1.84 0.70
CA LEU A 97 -1.85 2.12 0.60
C LEU A 97 -1.18 2.02 1.97
N GLY A 98 -1.82 2.56 3.01
CA GLY A 98 -1.37 2.40 4.41
C GLY A 98 -1.29 0.94 4.83
N ASN A 99 -2.33 0.14 4.53
CA ASN A 99 -2.33 -1.30 4.80
C ASN A 99 -1.18 -2.00 4.07
N THR A 100 -0.96 -1.66 2.80
CA THR A 100 0.10 -2.22 1.97
C THR A 100 1.48 -1.89 2.53
N LEU A 101 1.75 -0.62 2.84
CA LEU A 101 3.03 -0.17 3.42
C LEU A 101 3.27 -0.79 4.79
N PHE A 102 2.22 -0.95 5.61
CA PHE A 102 2.31 -1.61 6.90
C PHE A 102 2.76 -3.07 6.75
N ARG A 103 2.27 -3.79 5.73
CA ARG A 103 2.71 -5.16 5.42
C ARG A 103 4.15 -5.23 4.92
N GLN A 104 4.68 -4.13 4.41
CA GLN A 104 6.10 -3.98 4.05
C GLN A 104 6.99 -3.55 5.24
N GLU A 105 6.42 -3.43 6.45
CA GLU A 105 7.10 -2.90 7.65
C GLU A 105 7.59 -1.45 7.51
N LYS A 106 7.04 -0.70 6.52
CA LYS A 106 7.27 0.73 6.30
C LYS A 106 6.30 1.54 7.15
N PHE A 107 6.48 1.46 8.47
CA PHE A 107 5.48 1.93 9.43
C PHE A 107 5.29 3.45 9.43
N GLU A 108 6.35 4.22 9.20
CA GLU A 108 6.27 5.68 9.09
C GLU A 108 5.42 6.10 7.88
N GLU A 109 5.69 5.53 6.70
CA GLU A 109 4.92 5.83 5.49
C GLU A 109 3.47 5.33 5.61
N ALA A 110 3.25 4.17 6.24
CA ALA A 110 1.92 3.67 6.52
C ALA A 110 1.12 4.64 7.40
N ALA A 111 1.71 5.13 8.50
CA ALA A 111 1.10 6.14 9.37
C ALA A 111 0.78 7.43 8.59
N GLY A 112 1.68 7.87 7.70
CA GLY A 112 1.44 9.00 6.81
C GLY A 112 0.22 8.78 5.89
N ALA A 113 0.09 7.59 5.31
CA ALA A 113 -1.04 7.24 4.43
C ALA A 113 -2.37 7.18 5.21
N TYR A 114 -2.42 6.56 6.38
CA TYR A 114 -3.64 6.54 7.21
C TYR A 114 -4.06 7.93 7.66
N LYS A 115 -3.11 8.81 8.03
CA LYS A 115 -3.41 10.22 8.34
C LYS A 115 -4.07 10.92 7.15
N LYS A 116 -3.56 10.73 5.93
CA LYS A 116 -4.15 11.31 4.71
C LYS A 116 -5.54 10.74 4.40
N SER A 117 -5.76 9.44 4.64
CA SER A 117 -7.11 8.85 4.57
C SER A 117 -8.06 9.54 5.55
N LEU A 118 -7.68 9.67 6.82
CA LEU A 118 -8.48 10.29 7.87
C LEU A 118 -8.74 11.79 7.65
N MET A 119 -7.84 12.51 6.99
CA MET A 119 -8.10 13.89 6.56
C MET A 119 -9.27 13.98 5.57
N LYS A 120 -9.48 12.95 4.74
CA LYS A 120 -10.58 12.88 3.77
C LYS A 120 -11.84 12.22 4.35
N ASN A 121 -11.67 11.19 5.19
CA ASN A 121 -12.76 10.52 5.92
C ASN A 121 -12.46 10.42 7.43
N PRO A 122 -12.76 11.47 8.22
CA PRO A 122 -12.43 11.50 9.65
C PRO A 122 -13.19 10.48 10.53
N LYS A 123 -14.21 9.84 9.97
CA LYS A 123 -15.09 8.90 10.70
C LYS A 123 -14.66 7.45 10.55
N ASP A 124 -13.72 7.16 9.65
CA ASP A 124 -13.15 5.83 9.47
C ASP A 124 -12.48 5.36 10.76
N GLN A 125 -13.04 4.33 11.38
CA GLN A 125 -12.49 3.78 12.64
C GLN A 125 -11.35 2.81 12.37
N ASP A 126 -11.41 2.07 11.27
CA ASP A 126 -10.37 1.12 10.90
C ASP A 126 -9.07 1.87 10.56
N ALA A 127 -9.17 3.01 9.89
CA ALA A 127 -8.02 3.87 9.63
C ALA A 127 -7.40 4.46 10.92
N LYS A 128 -8.20 4.74 11.96
CA LYS A 128 -7.67 5.19 13.27
C LYS A 128 -6.93 4.08 13.98
N VAL A 129 -7.54 2.91 14.08
CA VAL A 129 -6.93 1.73 14.70
C VAL A 129 -5.63 1.36 13.99
N ASN A 130 -5.62 1.36 12.66
CA ASN A 130 -4.42 1.03 11.90
C ASN A 130 -3.34 2.11 11.99
N LEU A 131 -3.72 3.40 12.12
CA LEU A 131 -2.77 4.47 12.41
C LEU A 131 -2.11 4.27 13.78
N GLU A 132 -2.89 4.00 14.82
CA GLU A 132 -2.36 3.73 16.16
C GLU A 132 -1.38 2.55 16.15
N LEU A 133 -1.76 1.45 15.48
CA LEU A 133 -0.90 0.28 15.33
C LEU A 133 0.39 0.58 14.57
N ALA A 134 0.32 1.39 13.50
CA ALA A 134 1.50 1.81 12.74
C ALA A 134 2.46 2.64 13.61
N LEU A 135 1.93 3.57 14.41
CA LEU A 135 2.74 4.39 15.32
C LEU A 135 3.40 3.55 16.42
N GLU A 136 2.69 2.58 16.98
CA GLU A 136 3.26 1.65 17.96
C GLU A 136 4.41 0.83 17.35
N LYS A 137 4.23 0.34 16.12
CA LYS A 137 5.25 -0.44 15.42
C LYS A 137 6.48 0.39 15.04
N MET A 138 6.29 1.64 14.65
CA MET A 138 7.37 2.59 14.40
C MET A 138 8.22 2.81 15.66
N GLN A 139 7.58 3.09 16.80
CA GLN A 139 8.30 3.26 18.07
C GLN A 139 9.05 1.98 18.50
N GLN A 140 8.46 0.80 18.26
CA GLN A 140 9.13 -0.48 18.53
C GLN A 140 10.37 -0.71 17.64
N GLN A 141 10.38 -0.20 16.41
CA GLN A 141 11.55 -0.26 15.52
C GLN A 141 12.64 0.71 15.98
N GLU A 142 12.29 1.97 16.28
CA GLU A 142 13.22 2.99 16.77
C GLU A 142 13.98 2.52 18.03
N ASN A 143 13.25 2.03 19.03
CA ASN A 143 13.85 1.51 20.25
C ASN A 143 14.80 0.32 19.99
N LYS A 144 14.50 -0.52 18.99
CA LYS A 144 15.37 -1.66 18.65
C LYS A 144 16.66 -1.22 17.97
N ASP A 145 16.62 -0.13 17.21
CA ASP A 145 17.79 0.37 16.52
C ASP A 145 18.69 1.19 17.46
N GLU A 146 18.10 1.99 18.37
CA GLU A 146 18.84 2.64 19.46
C GLU A 146 19.62 1.64 20.33
N ASN A 147 18.96 0.57 20.79
CA ASN A 147 19.62 -0.48 21.59
C ASN A 147 20.75 -1.21 20.82
N LYS A 148 20.68 -1.33 19.49
CA LYS A 148 21.76 -1.96 18.70
C LYS A 148 22.97 -1.06 18.58
N ASP A 149 22.78 0.25 18.52
CA ASP A 149 23.87 1.21 18.39
C ASP A 149 24.58 1.41 19.74
N GLU A 150 23.85 1.44 20.86
CA GLU A 150 24.44 1.43 22.21
C GLU A 150 25.33 0.20 22.45
N ASN A 151 24.86 -1.01 22.10
CA ASN A 151 25.64 -2.25 22.25
C ASN A 151 26.91 -2.31 21.37
N LYS A 152 26.97 -1.54 20.27
CA LYS A 152 28.15 -1.47 19.40
C LYS A 152 29.21 -0.49 19.92
N ASP A 153 28.80 0.55 20.63
CA ASP A 153 29.71 1.51 21.22
C ASP A 153 30.34 0.95 22.52
N GLU A 154 29.59 0.19 23.33
CA GLU A 154 30.16 -0.52 24.50
C GLU A 154 31.23 -1.57 24.09
N ASN A 155 31.01 -2.34 23.02
CA ASN A 155 32.00 -3.31 22.51
C ASN A 155 33.28 -2.67 21.92
N LYS A 156 33.27 -1.36 21.60
CA LYS A 156 34.45 -0.65 21.11
C LYS A 156 35.32 -0.09 22.23
N ASP A 157 34.74 0.15 23.40
CA ASP A 157 35.49 0.61 24.57
C ASP A 157 36.13 -0.55 25.34
N GLU A 158 35.53 -1.76 25.34
CA GLU A 158 36.18 -2.96 25.94
C GLU A 158 37.41 -3.45 25.15
N ASN A 159 37.49 -3.22 23.83
CA ASN A 159 38.65 -3.62 23.02
C ASN A 159 39.85 -2.65 23.06
N LYS A 160 39.77 -1.54 23.81
CA LYS A 160 40.89 -0.58 23.94
C LYS A 160 41.74 -0.75 25.19
N ASP A 161 41.28 -1.52 26.17
CA ASP A 161 42.01 -1.72 27.43
C ASP A 161 42.82 -3.03 27.49
N GLU A 162 42.62 -3.99 26.58
CA GLU A 162 43.42 -5.23 26.54
C GLU A 162 44.79 -5.09 25.86
N ASN A 163 45.16 -3.93 25.30
CA ASN A 163 46.41 -3.77 24.53
C ASN A 163 47.48 -2.88 25.21
N LYS A 164 47.43 -2.70 26.54
CA LYS A 164 48.39 -1.84 27.27
C LYS A 164 49.29 -2.53 28.30
N ASP A 165 49.12 -3.81 28.59
CA ASP A 165 49.88 -4.47 29.68
C ASP A 165 50.96 -5.49 29.24
N GLU A 166 51.25 -5.66 27.95
CA GLU A 166 52.32 -6.59 27.52
C GLU A 166 53.73 -6.00 27.36
N ASN A 167 54.01 -4.76 27.82
CA ASN A 167 55.32 -4.14 27.59
C ASN A 167 55.98 -3.52 28.83
N LYS A 168 56.03 -4.26 29.93
CA LYS A 168 56.91 -3.94 31.08
C LYS A 168 57.37 -5.20 31.82
N ASP A 169 58.21 -6.04 31.20
CA ASP A 169 59.05 -6.97 31.97
C ASP A 169 60.32 -7.43 31.24
N GLU A 170 60.95 -6.56 30.43
CA GLU A 170 62.33 -6.75 29.97
C GLU A 170 63.19 -5.57 30.41
N ASN A 171 63.58 -5.54 31.69
CA ASN A 171 64.84 -4.94 32.13
C ASN A 171 65.04 -5.15 33.63
N LYS A 172 65.70 -6.26 33.99
CA LYS A 172 66.55 -6.39 35.18
C LYS A 172 67.15 -7.79 35.18
N ASP A 173 68.26 -7.96 34.48
CA ASP A 173 69.31 -8.92 34.86
C ASP A 173 70.56 -8.71 34.00
N GLU A 174 71.25 -7.58 34.20
CA GLU A 174 72.69 -7.49 33.90
C GLU A 174 73.38 -6.64 34.98
N ASN A 175 73.69 -7.27 36.10
CA ASN A 175 74.80 -6.83 36.96
C ASN A 175 75.30 -8.00 37.80
N LYS A 176 76.24 -8.77 37.23
CA LYS A 176 77.30 -9.49 37.95
C LYS A 176 78.41 -9.94 37.00
#